data_AF-A0AA39ZZG8-F1
#
_entry.id   AF-A0AA39ZZG8-F1
#
_cell.length_a   1.000
_cell.length_b   1.000
_cell.length_c   1.000
_cell.angle_alpha   90.00
_cell.angle_beta   90.00
_cell.angle_gamma   90.00
#
_symmetry.space_group_name_H-M   'P 1'
#
loop_
_entity.id
_entity.type
_entity.pdbx_description
1 polymer ?
#
loop_
_entity_poly.entity_id
_entity_poly.type
_entity_poly.pdbx_seq_one_letter_code
_entity_poly.pdbx_strand_id
1 'polypeptide(L)'
;MKFLRSGATAPEAVEAAIKCLEDKEITNAGFGSNLNMDGVVECDATIVDHLGRSGACGAVPGIKNPISLAKVILDTSSQPLSLRRVPPNILVGQGATEFAEEHGIPSTVNEYLVSKNAKDRYLRWNDDLKKADAKLNSAAAFACRYQESEPKRSLTPNDYDKAANQAGLNQGRDHASAILTGTWNEGQPDSPYSGGSPLGENGSPIVTAAPTPPRSAPGPAQRVTTTTTSRATDRSPLNFMTSAFQSRVTQSSSKRPRIRKSLSDNTACLAAKSPSPAGSPHDGSDDFSYFDDRDIYASDLAHDRSKKPKTSKYHKGMPSQDQDTDLVTDTIGAIAIDLNGNIAAGSSSGGIGMKHRGRIGPAALVGIGTAVVPEDPEDDNGTSVAAVTSGTGEHMATSLASAKCAERLFYGTRRGPGGLSIEELDEHNLMEAFILDDFMGHPGVRNQPSTGAIGVMAVKKDRTGIYFYFAHNTDSFALASMSTTERDPACVMSRLGEGRQVTQGARRIRID
;
A
#
# COMPACT_ATOMS: atom_id res chain seq x y z
N MET A 1 -11.16 -10.89 -15.21
CA MET A 1 -12.16 -10.84 -16.31
C MET A 1 -13.42 -11.67 -16.10
N LYS A 2 -13.37 -12.96 -15.75
CA LYS A 2 -14.60 -13.75 -15.50
C LYS A 2 -15.55 -13.09 -14.48
N PHE A 3 -14.99 -12.54 -13.40
CA PHE A 3 -15.73 -11.77 -12.39
C PHE A 3 -16.43 -10.54 -12.99
N LEU A 4 -15.70 -9.69 -13.71
CA LEU A 4 -16.27 -8.50 -14.37
C LEU A 4 -17.38 -8.85 -15.38
N ARG A 5 -17.20 -9.92 -16.19
CA ARG A 5 -18.25 -10.41 -17.10
C ARG A 5 -19.50 -10.90 -16.37
N SER A 6 -19.37 -11.29 -15.11
CA SER A 6 -20.47 -11.75 -14.25
C SER A 6 -21.12 -10.60 -13.47
N GLY A 7 -20.70 -9.35 -13.70
CA GLY A 7 -21.24 -8.17 -13.01
C GLY A 7 -20.61 -7.88 -11.66
N ALA A 8 -19.47 -8.49 -11.33
CA ALA A 8 -18.74 -8.15 -10.12
C ALA A 8 -18.22 -6.70 -10.16
N THR A 9 -18.14 -6.09 -8.98
CA THR A 9 -17.57 -4.75 -8.79
C THR A 9 -16.06 -4.75 -9.02
N ALA A 10 -15.48 -3.58 -9.27
CA ALA A 10 -14.04 -3.46 -9.49
C ALA A 10 -13.20 -3.97 -8.30
N PRO A 11 -13.52 -3.66 -7.03
CA PRO A 11 -12.80 -4.23 -5.88
C PRO A 11 -12.87 -5.76 -5.79
N GLU A 12 -14.00 -6.39 -6.10
CA GLU A 12 -14.13 -7.86 -6.10
C GLU A 12 -13.29 -8.48 -7.23
N ALA A 13 -13.22 -7.84 -8.39
CA ALA A 13 -12.38 -8.30 -9.49
C ALA A 13 -10.87 -8.18 -9.17
N VAL A 14 -10.47 -7.10 -8.49
CA VAL A 14 -9.10 -6.91 -7.98
C VAL A 14 -8.75 -7.98 -6.95
N GLU A 15 -9.62 -8.20 -5.96
CA GLU A 15 -9.43 -9.25 -4.94
C GLU A 15 -9.24 -10.62 -5.61
N ALA A 16 -10.13 -11.00 -6.52
CA ALA A 16 -10.05 -12.29 -7.21
C ALA A 16 -8.75 -12.44 -8.03
N ALA A 17 -8.28 -11.37 -8.67
CA ALA A 17 -7.05 -11.40 -9.45
C ALA A 17 -5.81 -11.58 -8.55
N ILE A 18 -5.71 -10.81 -7.47
CA ILE A 18 -4.57 -10.87 -6.54
C ILE A 18 -4.58 -12.18 -5.76
N LYS A 19 -5.74 -12.67 -5.34
CA LYS A 19 -5.89 -13.98 -4.68
C LYS A 19 -5.32 -15.11 -5.54
N CYS A 20 -5.58 -15.09 -6.85
CA CYS A 20 -5.01 -16.06 -7.78
C CYS A 20 -3.48 -16.00 -7.84
N LEU A 21 -2.87 -14.83 -7.61
CA LEU A 21 -1.42 -14.64 -7.59
C LEU A 21 -0.83 -15.05 -6.23
N GLU A 22 -1.45 -14.66 -5.11
CA GLU A 22 -1.06 -15.06 -3.73
C GLU A 22 -1.04 -16.58 -3.53
N ASP A 23 -1.92 -17.31 -4.23
CA ASP A 23 -1.97 -18.77 -4.19
C ASP A 23 -0.80 -19.43 -4.96
N LYS A 24 0.03 -18.66 -5.69
CA LYS A 24 1.14 -19.18 -6.48
C LYS A 24 2.48 -18.98 -5.77
N GLU A 25 3.21 -20.08 -5.60
CA GLU A 25 4.56 -20.12 -5.02
C GLU A 25 5.57 -19.21 -5.72
N ILE A 26 5.37 -18.92 -7.02
CA ILE A 26 6.30 -18.07 -7.79
C ILE A 26 6.25 -16.60 -7.39
N THR A 27 5.21 -16.15 -6.68
CA THR A 27 5.05 -14.74 -6.30
C THR A 27 5.47 -14.52 -4.86
N ASN A 28 6.11 -13.38 -4.57
CA ASN A 28 6.41 -12.99 -3.18
C ASN A 28 5.19 -12.35 -2.51
N ALA A 29 4.09 -13.11 -2.42
CA ALA A 29 2.87 -12.76 -1.71
C ALA A 29 2.10 -14.03 -1.33
N GLY A 30 1.30 -13.98 -0.26
CA GLY A 30 0.58 -15.15 0.25
C GLY A 30 1.51 -16.35 0.48
N PHE A 31 1.24 -17.45 -0.23
CA PHE A 31 1.96 -18.74 -0.09
C PHE A 31 3.43 -18.70 -0.54
N GLY A 32 3.78 -17.83 -1.50
CA GLY A 32 5.17 -17.71 -2.00
C GLY A 32 6.00 -16.65 -1.26
N SER A 33 5.46 -16.06 -0.19
CA SER A 33 6.08 -14.95 0.55
C SER A 33 7.46 -15.29 1.10
N ASN A 34 8.33 -14.28 1.11
CA ASN A 34 9.59 -14.30 1.82
C ASN A 34 9.39 -14.45 3.34
N LEU A 35 10.33 -15.12 4.00
CA LEU A 35 10.31 -15.32 5.44
C LEU A 35 11.04 -14.16 6.13
N ASN A 36 10.53 -13.74 7.30
CA ASN A 36 11.22 -12.81 8.19
C ASN A 36 12.42 -13.48 8.89
N MET A 37 13.16 -12.74 9.72
CA MET A 37 14.35 -13.28 10.42
C MET A 37 14.03 -14.53 11.28
N ASP A 38 12.82 -14.62 11.81
CA ASP A 38 12.35 -15.73 12.66
C ASP A 38 11.88 -16.95 11.83
N GLY A 39 11.93 -16.87 10.50
CA GLY A 39 11.45 -17.93 9.62
C GLY A 39 9.93 -17.94 9.46
N VAL A 40 9.25 -16.84 9.78
CA VAL A 40 7.79 -16.69 9.75
C VAL A 40 7.37 -15.84 8.55
N VAL A 41 6.28 -16.23 7.89
CA VAL A 41 5.61 -15.45 6.84
C VAL A 41 4.73 -14.37 7.49
N GLU A 42 4.97 -13.12 7.12
CA GLU A 42 4.14 -11.96 7.46
C GLU A 42 3.85 -11.18 6.17
N CYS A 43 2.58 -10.93 5.87
CA CYS A 43 2.21 -10.28 4.62
C CYS A 43 1.64 -8.87 4.81
N ASP A 44 1.70 -8.10 3.74
CA ASP A 44 1.19 -6.74 3.61
C ASP A 44 0.24 -6.70 2.41
N ALA A 45 -0.95 -6.10 2.54
CA ALA A 45 -1.88 -5.94 1.43
C ALA A 45 -2.80 -4.73 1.61
N THR A 46 -3.24 -4.15 0.48
CA THR A 46 -4.13 -2.99 0.43
C THR A 46 -5.06 -3.12 -0.76
N ILE A 47 -6.30 -2.67 -0.59
CA ILE A 47 -7.23 -2.42 -1.69
C ILE A 47 -7.83 -1.02 -1.56
N VAL A 48 -8.00 -0.35 -2.70
CA VAL A 48 -8.55 1.00 -2.80
C VAL A 48 -9.66 1.00 -3.86
N ASP A 49 -10.82 1.56 -3.51
CA ASP A 49 -11.98 1.65 -4.40
C ASP A 49 -12.02 2.96 -5.20
N HIS A 50 -13.04 3.09 -6.05
CA HIS A 50 -13.27 4.22 -6.94
C HIS A 50 -13.52 5.55 -6.23
N LEU A 51 -13.84 5.54 -4.92
CA LEU A 51 -14.02 6.72 -4.10
C LEU A 51 -12.74 7.08 -3.32
N GLY A 52 -11.65 6.34 -3.53
CA GLY A 52 -10.42 6.47 -2.75
C GLY A 52 -10.50 5.89 -1.33
N ARG A 53 -11.59 5.18 -1.00
CA ARG A 53 -11.69 4.47 0.28
C ARG A 53 -10.79 3.24 0.23
N SER A 54 -10.22 2.90 1.38
CA SER A 54 -9.24 1.84 1.49
C SER A 54 -9.58 0.83 2.57
N GLY A 55 -8.97 -0.34 2.43
CA GLY A 55 -8.78 -1.32 3.48
C GLY A 55 -7.39 -1.94 3.33
N ALA A 56 -6.67 -2.09 4.44
CA ALA A 56 -5.30 -2.57 4.42
C ALA A 56 -4.98 -3.46 5.63
N CYS A 57 -4.05 -4.40 5.42
CA CYS A 57 -3.45 -5.17 6.49
C CYS A 57 -1.93 -5.21 6.37
N GLY A 58 -1.21 -5.16 7.49
CA GLY A 58 0.24 -5.13 7.51
C GLY A 58 0.86 -6.10 8.51
N ALA A 59 2.01 -6.67 8.16
CA ALA A 59 2.73 -7.69 8.92
C ALA A 59 1.81 -8.78 9.49
N VAL A 60 0.81 -9.22 8.71
CA VAL A 60 -0.20 -10.18 9.18
C VAL A 60 0.32 -11.60 9.04
N PRO A 61 0.41 -12.37 10.13
CA PRO A 61 0.75 -13.79 10.06
C PRO A 61 -0.50 -14.66 9.82
N GLY A 62 -0.31 -15.86 9.28
CA GLY A 62 -1.34 -16.91 9.33
C GLY A 62 -2.57 -16.69 8.46
N ILE A 63 -2.57 -15.70 7.57
CA ILE A 63 -3.65 -15.48 6.60
C ILE A 63 -3.20 -15.93 5.22
N LYS A 64 -3.93 -16.87 4.62
CA LYS A 64 -3.60 -17.43 3.30
C LYS A 64 -3.63 -16.37 2.21
N ASN A 65 -4.68 -15.54 2.20
CA ASN A 65 -4.91 -14.51 1.19
C ASN A 65 -5.06 -13.13 1.84
N PRO A 66 -3.95 -12.42 2.11
CA PRO A 66 -3.95 -11.08 2.71
C PRO A 66 -4.86 -10.08 1.98
N ILE A 67 -4.98 -10.14 0.66
CA ILE A 67 -5.87 -9.23 -0.08
C ILE A 67 -7.35 -9.39 0.31
N SER A 68 -7.80 -10.61 0.65
CA SER A 68 -9.17 -10.83 1.11
C SER A 68 -9.41 -10.18 2.48
N LEU A 69 -8.40 -10.16 3.36
CA LEU A 69 -8.49 -9.42 4.62
C LEU A 69 -8.57 -7.91 4.38
N ALA A 70 -7.72 -7.38 3.48
CA ALA A 70 -7.80 -5.97 3.09
C ALA A 70 -9.18 -5.59 2.52
N LYS A 71 -9.80 -6.47 1.71
CA LYS A 71 -11.16 -6.30 1.19
C LYS A 71 -12.22 -6.30 2.29
N VAL A 72 -12.15 -7.22 3.24
CA VAL A 72 -13.08 -7.25 4.39
C VAL A 72 -12.96 -5.98 5.23
N ILE A 73 -11.75 -5.46 5.44
CA ILE A 73 -11.53 -4.19 6.14
C ILE A 73 -12.16 -3.03 5.37
N LEU A 74 -12.02 -2.97 4.04
CA LEU A 74 -12.67 -1.95 3.19
C LEU A 74 -14.21 -2.03 3.29
N ASP A 75 -14.78 -3.23 3.23
CA ASP A 75 -16.24 -3.40 3.28
C ASP A 75 -16.81 -3.04 4.66
N THR A 76 -16.09 -3.41 5.71
CA THR A 76 -16.46 -3.09 7.09
C THR A 76 -16.28 -1.61 7.37
N SER A 77 -15.31 -0.94 6.74
CA SER A 77 -15.07 0.49 6.95
C SER A 77 -16.21 1.39 6.46
N SER A 78 -17.02 0.87 5.54
CA SER A 78 -18.23 1.54 5.05
C SER A 78 -19.43 1.39 5.99
N GLN A 79 -19.34 0.54 7.02
CA GLN A 79 -20.44 0.28 7.95
C GLN A 79 -20.25 1.06 9.25
N PRO A 80 -21.26 1.82 9.71
CA PRO A 80 -21.14 2.56 10.96
C PRO A 80 -21.11 1.61 12.16
N LEU A 81 -20.18 1.84 13.09
CA LEU A 81 -20.14 1.10 14.35
C LEU A 81 -21.06 1.74 15.40
N SER A 82 -21.43 0.94 16.40
CA SER A 82 -22.14 1.40 17.58
C SER A 82 -21.43 2.57 18.25
N LEU A 83 -22.20 3.46 18.86
CA LEU A 83 -21.70 4.66 19.55
C LEU A 83 -20.90 5.61 18.66
N ARG A 84 -21.19 5.64 17.35
CA ARG A 84 -20.49 6.50 16.36
C ARG A 84 -18.97 6.26 16.31
N ARG A 85 -18.53 5.05 16.64
CA ARG A 85 -17.12 4.69 16.47
C ARG A 85 -16.78 4.64 14.98
N VAL A 86 -15.54 5.04 14.68
CA VAL A 86 -14.99 4.98 13.32
C VAL A 86 -14.40 3.58 13.11
N PRO A 87 -14.81 2.85 12.07
CA PRO A 87 -14.19 1.58 11.72
C PRO A 87 -12.69 1.72 11.40
N PRO A 88 -11.90 0.65 11.58
CA PRO A 88 -10.51 0.67 11.14
C PRO A 88 -10.41 0.68 9.62
N ASN A 89 -9.40 1.39 9.10
CA ASN A 89 -8.98 1.33 7.69
C ASN A 89 -7.75 0.41 7.52
N ILE A 90 -6.89 0.33 8.54
CA ILE A 90 -5.71 -0.53 8.53
C ILE A 90 -5.62 -1.31 9.85
N LEU A 91 -5.30 -2.60 9.75
CA LEU A 91 -5.03 -3.47 10.90
C LEU A 91 -3.70 -4.19 10.71
N VAL A 92 -2.98 -4.51 11.79
CA VAL A 92 -1.66 -5.13 11.70
C VAL A 92 -1.48 -6.30 12.66
N GLY A 93 -0.54 -7.19 12.32
CA GLY A 93 -0.10 -8.27 13.19
C GLY A 93 -1.22 -9.20 13.65
N GLN A 94 -1.17 -9.59 14.92
CA GLN A 94 -2.12 -10.55 15.50
C GLN A 94 -3.56 -10.01 15.52
N GLY A 95 -3.77 -8.73 15.83
CA GLY A 95 -5.10 -8.13 15.85
C GLY A 95 -5.77 -8.13 14.47
N ALA A 96 -4.99 -8.05 13.39
CA ALA A 96 -5.52 -8.23 12.03
C ALA A 96 -5.94 -9.68 11.76
N THR A 97 -5.23 -10.65 12.33
CA THR A 97 -5.55 -12.08 12.22
C THR A 97 -6.84 -12.42 12.96
N GLU A 98 -6.97 -11.91 14.20
CA GLU A 98 -8.19 -12.05 15.02
C GLU A 98 -9.40 -11.41 14.32
N PHE A 99 -9.23 -10.21 13.78
CA PHE A 99 -10.28 -9.56 12.98
C PHE A 99 -10.68 -10.38 11.75
N ALA A 100 -9.72 -11.03 11.09
CA ALA A 100 -9.99 -11.92 9.96
C ALA A 100 -10.88 -13.10 10.38
N GLU A 101 -10.56 -13.74 11.51
CA GLU A 101 -11.33 -14.86 12.07
C GLU A 101 -12.76 -14.44 12.45
N GLU A 102 -12.93 -13.27 13.07
CA GLU A 102 -14.24 -12.69 13.41
C GLU A 102 -15.13 -12.50 12.17
N HIS A 103 -14.53 -12.24 11.01
CA HIS A 103 -15.22 -12.02 9.75
C HIS A 103 -15.22 -13.27 8.84
N GLY A 104 -14.91 -14.44 9.39
CA GLY A 104 -15.03 -15.72 8.69
C GLY A 104 -13.87 -16.06 7.76
N ILE A 105 -12.73 -15.36 7.85
CA ILE A 105 -11.48 -15.76 7.18
C ILE A 105 -10.71 -16.69 8.13
N PRO A 106 -10.52 -17.97 7.78
CA PRO A 106 -9.82 -18.90 8.65
C PRO A 106 -8.32 -18.57 8.74
N SER A 107 -7.79 -18.53 9.96
CA SER A 107 -6.34 -18.53 10.17
C SER A 107 -5.76 -19.91 9.83
N THR A 108 -4.49 -19.89 9.44
CA THR A 108 -3.72 -21.06 9.03
C THR A 108 -2.40 -21.07 9.79
N VAL A 109 -1.92 -22.26 10.15
CA VAL A 109 -0.59 -22.39 10.77
C VAL A 109 0.48 -21.93 9.76
N ASN A 110 1.42 -21.12 10.24
CA ASN A 110 2.36 -20.42 9.37
C ASN A 110 3.20 -21.37 8.48
N GLU A 111 3.51 -22.58 8.96
CA GLU A 111 4.25 -23.58 8.19
C GLU A 111 3.56 -23.97 6.86
N TYR A 112 2.22 -23.92 6.81
CA TYR A 112 1.47 -24.18 5.56
C TYR A 112 1.52 -23.00 4.59
N LEU A 113 1.96 -21.82 5.02
CA LEU A 113 2.19 -20.65 4.18
C LEU A 113 3.62 -20.60 3.64
N VAL A 114 4.52 -21.47 4.13
CA VAL A 114 5.92 -21.51 3.72
C VAL A 114 6.07 -22.46 2.53
N SER A 115 6.22 -21.89 1.34
CA SER A 115 6.59 -22.67 0.15
C SER A 115 8.01 -23.23 0.25
N LYS A 116 8.29 -24.27 -0.56
CA LYS A 116 9.60 -24.91 -0.57
C LYS A 116 10.67 -23.93 -1.06
N ASN A 117 10.39 -23.21 -2.15
CA ASN A 117 11.33 -22.25 -2.72
C ASN A 117 11.62 -21.09 -1.75
N ALA A 118 10.62 -20.59 -1.03
CA ALA A 118 10.82 -19.55 -0.02
C ALA A 118 11.67 -20.04 1.14
N LYS A 119 11.43 -21.27 1.61
CA LYS A 119 12.24 -21.91 2.67
C LYS A 119 13.70 -22.10 2.24
N ASP A 120 13.94 -22.59 1.03
CA ASP A 120 15.29 -22.79 0.50
C ASP A 120 16.04 -21.46 0.38
N ARG A 121 15.37 -20.38 -0.06
CA ARG A 121 15.94 -19.03 -0.09
C ARG A 121 16.27 -18.53 1.32
N TYR A 122 15.37 -18.70 2.28
CA TYR A 122 15.58 -18.32 3.67
C TYR A 122 16.81 -19.00 4.29
N LEU A 123 16.95 -20.33 4.09
CA LEU A 123 18.11 -21.07 4.60
C LEU A 123 19.43 -20.58 4.02
N ARG A 124 19.46 -20.31 2.70
CA ARG A 124 20.64 -19.73 2.05
C ARG A 124 21.00 -18.37 2.62
N TRP A 125 20.03 -17.47 2.75
CA TRP A 125 20.26 -16.14 3.32
C TRP A 125 20.71 -16.19 4.78
N ASN A 126 20.16 -17.09 5.58
CA ASN A 126 20.60 -17.28 6.96
C ASN A 126 22.08 -17.73 7.02
N ASP A 127 22.49 -18.65 6.15
CA ASP A 127 23.88 -19.09 6.07
C ASP A 127 24.82 -17.99 5.57
N ASP A 128 24.39 -17.18 4.62
CA ASP A 128 25.17 -16.06 4.11
C ASP A 128 25.31 -14.93 5.14
N LEU A 129 24.26 -14.63 5.90
CA LEU A 129 24.32 -13.69 7.03
C LEU A 129 25.33 -14.15 8.09
N LYS A 130 25.29 -15.44 8.49
CA LYS A 130 26.28 -15.99 9.44
C LYS A 130 27.72 -15.85 8.92
N LYS A 131 27.95 -16.10 7.63
CA LYS A 131 29.28 -15.92 7.00
C LYS A 131 29.69 -14.44 7.00
N ALA A 132 28.77 -13.53 6.72
CA ALA A 132 29.04 -12.09 6.74
C ALA A 132 29.38 -11.60 8.15
N ASP A 133 28.60 -12.00 9.15
CA ASP A 133 28.82 -11.65 10.55
C ASP A 133 30.14 -12.21 11.08
N ALA A 134 30.49 -13.44 10.71
CA ALA A 134 31.79 -14.02 11.04
C ALA A 134 32.95 -13.22 10.44
N LYS A 135 32.81 -12.76 9.18
CA LYS A 135 33.82 -11.89 8.54
C LYS A 135 33.93 -10.55 9.26
N LEU A 136 32.81 -9.90 9.58
CA LEU A 136 32.80 -8.63 10.31
C LEU A 136 33.44 -8.76 11.70
N ASN A 137 33.09 -9.82 12.45
CA ASN A 137 33.67 -10.09 13.75
C ASN A 137 35.18 -10.39 13.65
N SER A 138 35.62 -11.12 12.63
CA SER A 138 37.04 -11.36 12.39
C SER A 138 37.82 -10.09 12.02
N ALA A 139 37.22 -9.20 11.22
CA ALA A 139 37.79 -7.91 10.85
C ALA A 139 37.87 -6.96 12.05
N ALA A 140 36.83 -6.91 12.89
CA ALA A 140 36.82 -6.15 14.14
C ALA A 140 37.89 -6.66 15.12
N ALA A 141 38.03 -8.00 15.26
CA ALA A 141 39.05 -8.62 16.10
C ALA A 141 40.48 -8.41 15.56
N PHE A 142 40.65 -8.21 14.25
CA PHE A 142 41.93 -7.85 13.64
C PHE A 142 42.26 -6.36 13.85
N ALA A 143 41.28 -5.46 13.67
CA ALA A 143 41.43 -4.03 13.91
C ALA A 143 41.77 -3.70 15.37
N CYS A 144 41.15 -4.41 16.33
CA CYS A 144 41.43 -4.23 17.76
C CYS A 144 42.87 -4.66 18.12
N ARG A 145 43.39 -5.73 17.50
CA ARG A 145 44.78 -6.18 17.69
C ARG A 145 45.83 -5.22 17.14
N TYR A 146 45.51 -4.44 16.11
CA TYR A 146 46.41 -3.42 15.56
C TYR A 146 46.44 -2.13 16.41
N GLN A 147 45.39 -1.83 17.17
CA GLN A 147 45.38 -0.68 18.08
C GLN A 147 46.20 -0.91 19.36
N GLU A 148 46.55 -2.15 19.71
CA GLU A 148 47.45 -2.45 20.83
C GLU A 148 48.94 -2.26 20.50
N SER A 149 49.31 -2.11 19.23
CA SER A 149 50.71 -1.96 18.79
C SER A 149 51.22 -0.52 18.60
N GLU A 150 50.37 0.50 18.78
CA GLU A 150 50.78 1.91 18.78
C GLU A 150 51.18 2.35 20.20
N PRO A 151 52.35 2.98 20.41
CA PRO A 151 52.80 3.37 21.75
C PRO A 151 51.88 4.46 22.32
N LYS A 152 51.06 4.09 23.32
CA LYS A 152 50.24 5.02 24.09
C LYS A 152 51.13 6.10 24.72
N ARG A 153 51.02 7.34 24.24
CA ARG A 153 51.56 8.52 24.93
C ARG A 153 50.84 8.62 26.29
N SER A 154 51.59 8.43 27.37
CA SER A 154 51.06 8.40 28.74
C SER A 154 50.49 9.76 29.13
N LEU A 155 49.15 9.86 29.21
CA LEU A 155 48.46 10.94 29.90
C LEU A 155 48.40 10.59 31.39
N THR A 156 48.71 11.56 32.25
CA THR A 156 48.78 11.38 33.70
C THR A 156 47.38 11.35 34.34
N PRO A 157 47.20 10.71 35.51
CA PRO A 157 45.87 10.44 36.09
C PRO A 157 45.02 11.65 36.54
N ASN A 158 45.45 12.89 36.32
CA ASN A 158 44.77 14.06 36.91
C ASN A 158 43.88 14.87 35.95
N ASP A 159 43.70 14.40 34.70
CA ASP A 159 42.92 15.12 33.69
C ASP A 159 41.53 14.50 33.42
N TYR A 160 41.17 13.38 34.06
CA TYR A 160 39.85 12.75 33.89
C TYR A 160 38.73 13.41 34.73
N ASP A 161 39.05 13.95 35.92
CA ASP A 161 38.02 14.41 36.86
C ASP A 161 37.44 15.80 36.56
N LYS A 162 38.06 16.58 35.67
CA LYS A 162 37.55 17.91 35.30
C LYS A 162 36.62 17.92 34.08
N ALA A 163 36.72 16.93 33.19
CA ALA A 163 35.84 16.84 32.00
C ALA A 163 34.52 16.10 32.30
N ALA A 164 34.53 15.08 33.18
CA ALA A 164 33.35 14.29 33.51
C ALA A 164 32.33 15.04 34.40
N ASN A 165 32.79 15.96 35.26
CA ASN A 165 31.92 16.69 36.18
C ASN A 165 31.14 17.86 35.56
N GLN A 166 31.47 18.32 34.35
CA GLN A 166 30.73 19.40 33.69
C GLN A 166 29.65 18.90 32.71
N ALA A 167 29.78 17.68 32.17
CA ALA A 167 28.82 17.14 31.19
C ALA A 167 27.62 16.40 31.84
N GLY A 168 27.79 15.85 33.05
CA GLY A 168 26.76 15.02 33.70
C GLY A 168 25.66 15.78 34.47
N LEU A 169 25.87 17.06 34.82
CA LEU A 169 24.94 17.81 35.68
C LEU A 169 23.88 18.63 34.92
N ASN A 170 24.06 18.86 33.61
CA ASN A 170 23.12 19.63 32.79
C ASN A 170 22.12 18.76 32.01
N GLN A 171 22.50 17.56 31.55
CA GLN A 171 21.59 16.71 30.76
C GLN A 171 20.41 16.12 31.56
N GLY A 172 20.61 15.81 32.85
CA GLY A 172 19.54 15.25 33.70
C GLY A 172 18.47 16.27 34.10
N ARG A 173 18.82 17.56 34.16
CA ARG A 173 17.87 18.63 34.51
C ARG A 173 17.01 19.04 33.33
N ASP A 174 17.53 19.02 32.11
CA ASP A 174 16.76 19.41 30.92
C ASP A 174 15.70 18.36 30.53
N HIS A 175 16.00 17.06 30.72
CA HIS A 175 15.03 15.99 30.49
C HIS A 175 13.88 15.99 31.52
N ALA A 176 14.20 16.19 32.80
CA ALA A 176 13.19 16.30 33.86
C ALA A 176 12.37 17.59 33.74
N SER A 177 12.99 18.70 33.31
CA SER A 177 12.30 19.97 33.06
C SER A 177 11.30 19.84 31.92
N ALA A 178 11.65 19.14 30.82
CA ALA A 178 10.76 18.91 29.67
C ALA A 178 9.50 18.08 30.02
N ILE A 179 9.61 17.13 30.96
CA ILE A 179 8.46 16.36 31.48
C ILE A 179 7.58 17.24 32.39
N LEU A 180 8.17 18.19 33.13
CA LEU A 180 7.46 19.12 34.02
C LEU A 180 6.85 20.34 33.29
N THR A 181 7.37 20.75 32.13
CA THR A 181 6.95 21.99 31.43
C THR A 181 6.21 21.80 30.09
N GLY A 182 5.94 20.58 29.62
CA GLY A 182 5.50 20.38 28.23
C GLY A 182 4.27 19.50 28.00
N THR A 183 3.09 20.13 27.97
CA THR A 183 1.90 19.77 27.15
C THR A 183 1.11 18.51 27.52
N TRP A 184 0.29 18.66 28.56
CA TRP A 184 -1.00 17.98 28.66
C TRP A 184 -1.87 18.38 27.44
N ASN A 185 -2.37 17.39 26.70
CA ASN A 185 -3.30 17.59 25.57
C ASN A 185 -4.71 17.92 26.11
N GLU A 186 -5.05 19.19 26.31
CA GLU A 186 -6.45 19.66 26.43
C GLU A 186 -7.12 19.80 25.04
N GLY A 187 -6.87 18.84 24.14
CA GLY A 187 -7.27 18.88 22.73
C GLY A 187 -8.40 17.93 22.34
N GLN A 188 -9.09 17.30 23.30
CA GLN A 188 -10.38 16.66 23.05
C GLN A 188 -11.47 17.66 23.45
N PRO A 189 -12.23 18.26 22.52
CA PRO A 189 -13.50 18.84 22.92
C PRO A 189 -14.38 17.68 23.40
N ASP A 190 -14.78 17.75 24.67
CA ASP A 190 -15.80 16.85 25.23
C ASP A 190 -16.98 16.79 24.25
N SER A 191 -17.31 15.57 23.84
CA SER A 191 -18.47 15.27 23.00
C SER A 191 -19.73 15.97 23.55
N PRO A 192 -20.56 16.63 22.71
CA PRO A 192 -21.58 17.54 23.22
C PRO A 192 -22.70 16.75 23.93
N TYR A 193 -22.75 16.86 25.25
CA TYR A 193 -23.89 16.46 26.05
C TYR A 193 -24.86 17.65 26.16
N SER A 194 -26.09 17.46 25.67
CA SER A 194 -27.16 18.44 25.75
C SER A 194 -28.23 17.97 26.74
N GLY A 195 -28.31 18.65 27.90
CA GLY A 195 -29.59 19.06 28.51
C GLY A 195 -30.18 18.25 29.70
N GLY A 196 -30.20 18.92 30.88
CA GLY A 196 -31.25 18.92 31.94
C GLY A 196 -31.20 17.80 32.98
N SER A 197 -31.41 17.97 34.30
CA SER A 197 -31.95 19.05 35.17
C SER A 197 -31.69 18.69 36.67
N PRO A 198 -32.00 19.56 37.68
CA PRO A 198 -31.23 19.68 38.95
C PRO A 198 -31.88 19.13 40.23
N LEU A 199 -31.06 18.82 41.25
CA LEU A 199 -31.35 18.67 42.70
C LEU A 199 -29.99 18.88 43.43
N GLY A 200 -29.77 19.58 44.55
CA GLY A 200 -30.53 20.37 45.50
C GLY A 200 -29.57 20.80 46.63
N GLU A 201 -29.85 21.96 47.23
CA GLU A 201 -29.53 22.41 48.61
C GLU A 201 -28.11 22.74 49.14
N ASN A 202 -28.03 24.00 49.61
CA ASN A 202 -27.46 24.51 50.87
C ASN A 202 -25.96 24.84 51.00
N GLY A 203 -25.68 26.15 51.15
CA GLY A 203 -24.50 26.67 51.87
C GLY A 203 -23.99 28.04 51.39
N SER A 204 -24.48 29.15 51.97
CA SER A 204 -23.89 30.51 51.89
C SER A 204 -22.99 30.78 53.12
N PRO A 205 -22.30 31.94 53.30
CA PRO A 205 -21.82 32.98 52.36
C PRO A 205 -20.34 33.43 52.63
N ILE A 206 -19.83 34.46 51.92
CA ILE A 206 -18.93 35.59 52.35
C ILE A 206 -18.53 36.36 51.06
N VAL A 207 -19.15 37.49 50.68
CA VAL A 207 -18.95 38.93 51.07
C VAL A 207 -17.90 39.71 50.21
N THR A 208 -18.43 40.65 49.40
CA THR A 208 -17.88 41.96 48.91
C THR A 208 -16.69 41.95 47.91
N ALA A 209 -16.55 42.85 46.92
CA ALA A 209 -17.13 44.18 46.64
C ALA A 209 -17.06 44.52 45.13
N ALA A 210 -17.94 45.42 44.67
CA ALA A 210 -17.81 46.17 43.40
C ALA A 210 -17.03 47.50 43.64
N PRO A 211 -16.60 48.22 42.59
CA PRO A 211 -17.43 49.36 42.17
C PRO A 211 -17.47 49.68 40.65
N THR A 212 -18.49 50.47 40.34
CA THR A 212 -19.01 51.03 39.07
C THR A 212 -18.16 52.15 38.40
N PRO A 213 -18.48 52.56 37.15
CA PRO A 213 -17.68 53.45 36.29
C PRO A 213 -18.23 54.91 36.23
N PRO A 214 -17.61 55.80 35.41
CA PRO A 214 -18.37 56.93 34.86
C PRO A 214 -18.23 57.17 33.33
N ARG A 215 -19.36 57.63 32.77
CA ARG A 215 -19.60 58.40 31.52
C ARG A 215 -19.04 59.85 31.69
N SER A 216 -18.74 60.73 30.71
CA SER A 216 -19.46 61.19 29.49
C SER A 216 -18.69 62.34 28.77
N ALA A 217 -18.69 62.36 27.41
CA ALA A 217 -18.82 63.43 26.34
C ALA A 217 -18.35 64.93 26.55
N PRO A 218 -18.42 65.90 25.57
CA PRO A 218 -18.73 65.91 24.10
C PRO A 218 -17.91 66.89 23.15
N GLY A 219 -17.96 66.63 21.81
CA GLY A 219 -18.07 67.58 20.64
C GLY A 219 -16.87 68.47 20.17
N PRO A 220 -16.95 69.22 19.02
CA PRO A 220 -17.58 68.96 17.69
C PRO A 220 -16.74 69.42 16.43
N ALA A 221 -17.28 69.20 15.21
CA ALA A 221 -16.97 69.81 13.87
C ALA A 221 -15.64 69.41 13.16
N GLN A 222 -15.47 69.29 11.83
CA GLN A 222 -16.23 69.70 10.64
C GLN A 222 -15.73 68.92 9.38
N ARG A 223 -16.69 68.43 8.56
CA ARG A 223 -16.79 68.34 7.08
C ARG A 223 -15.54 68.45 6.14
N VAL A 224 -15.40 67.50 5.19
CA VAL A 224 -15.42 67.65 3.69
C VAL A 224 -14.55 66.60 2.94
N THR A 225 -15.25 65.78 2.17
CA THR A 225 -15.00 65.06 0.88
C THR A 225 -13.64 64.52 0.38
N THR A 226 -13.78 63.27 -0.12
CA THR A 226 -13.36 62.69 -1.43
C THR A 226 -12.00 61.99 -1.61
N THR A 227 -12.17 60.74 -2.08
CA THR A 227 -11.43 60.01 -3.13
C THR A 227 -10.16 59.22 -2.80
N THR A 228 -10.34 57.90 -2.98
CA THR A 228 -9.49 56.92 -3.69
C THR A 228 -8.24 56.33 -3.04
N THR A 229 -8.24 54.99 -3.13
CA THR A 229 -7.13 54.04 -3.30
C THR A 229 -6.18 53.85 -2.11
N SER A 230 -6.45 52.79 -1.33
CA SER A 230 -5.42 52.13 -0.53
C SER A 230 -5.14 50.72 -1.06
N ARG A 231 -3.86 50.56 -1.37
CA ARG A 231 -3.07 49.34 -1.52
C ARG A 231 -3.14 48.54 -0.21
N ALA A 232 -3.36 47.24 -0.27
CA ALA A 232 -3.07 46.34 0.86
C ALA A 232 -2.42 45.05 0.34
N THR A 233 -1.19 44.85 0.80
CA THR A 233 -0.39 43.62 0.81
C THR A 233 -0.96 42.59 1.78
N ASP A 234 -0.80 41.32 1.39
CA ASP A 234 -0.58 40.12 2.22
C ASP A 234 -1.37 39.94 3.52
N ARG A 235 -2.23 38.90 3.52
CA ARG A 235 -2.13 37.74 4.40
C ARG A 235 -3.12 36.64 4.00
N SER A 236 -2.62 35.41 4.04
CA SER A 236 -3.29 34.11 3.91
C SER A 236 -4.66 33.99 4.60
N PRO A 237 -5.65 33.27 4.01
CA PRO A 237 -6.82 32.82 4.75
C PRO A 237 -6.95 31.28 4.76
N LEU A 238 -6.73 30.68 5.94
CA LEU A 238 -7.47 29.51 6.37
C LEU A 238 -8.58 29.99 7.31
N ASN A 239 -9.76 29.42 7.15
CA ASN A 239 -11.00 29.57 7.92
C ASN A 239 -11.94 30.72 7.54
N PHE A 240 -12.93 30.39 6.71
CA PHE A 240 -14.31 30.87 6.84
C PHE A 240 -15.26 29.75 6.42
N MET A 241 -16.16 29.32 7.31
CA MET A 241 -17.62 29.42 7.10
C MET A 241 -18.38 28.88 8.32
N THR A 242 -18.93 29.79 9.12
CA THR A 242 -20.16 29.60 9.91
C THR A 242 -21.05 30.84 9.77
N SER A 243 -22.09 30.74 8.93
CA SER A 243 -23.40 31.41 9.07
C SER A 243 -24.26 30.91 7.89
N ALA A 244 -25.29 30.08 8.09
CA ALA A 244 -26.61 30.30 8.68
C ALA A 244 -27.67 30.87 7.69
N PHE A 245 -28.74 30.07 7.52
CA PHE A 245 -30.14 30.40 7.20
C PHE A 245 -30.61 30.66 5.74
N GLN A 246 -31.34 29.70 5.15
CA GLN A 246 -32.82 29.64 5.17
C GLN A 246 -33.36 28.50 4.27
N SER A 247 -34.02 27.50 4.85
CA SER A 247 -34.87 26.55 4.11
C SER A 247 -36.33 26.72 4.52
N ARG A 248 -37.17 26.96 3.53
CA ARG A 248 -38.60 27.26 3.62
C ARG A 248 -39.40 25.97 3.86
N VAL A 249 -40.20 25.97 4.92
CA VAL A 249 -41.16 24.93 5.28
C VAL A 249 -42.37 24.98 4.35
N THR A 250 -42.80 23.82 3.83
CA THR A 250 -44.22 23.56 3.51
C THR A 250 -44.62 22.21 4.10
N GLN A 251 -45.69 22.23 4.88
CA GLN A 251 -46.29 21.08 5.56
C GLN A 251 -47.27 20.35 4.62
N SER A 252 -47.32 19.03 4.72
CA SER A 252 -48.52 18.26 4.38
C SER A 252 -48.55 16.95 5.17
N SER A 253 -49.65 16.74 5.87
CA SER A 253 -49.97 15.65 6.77
C SER A 253 -50.51 14.41 6.04
N SER A 254 -50.22 13.20 6.53
CA SER A 254 -51.20 12.36 7.25
C SER A 254 -50.91 10.83 7.22
N LYS A 255 -51.16 10.22 8.39
CA LYS A 255 -51.70 8.87 8.68
C LYS A 255 -50.83 7.60 8.49
N ARG A 256 -50.54 7.00 9.66
CA ARG A 256 -50.24 5.56 9.91
C ARG A 256 -51.49 4.68 9.71
N PRO A 257 -51.28 3.35 9.63
CA PRO A 257 -51.75 2.51 10.74
C PRO A 257 -50.73 1.46 11.23
N ARG A 258 -50.89 1.07 12.50
CA ARG A 258 -50.29 -0.10 13.18
C ARG A 258 -51.20 -1.32 12.94
N ILE A 259 -50.66 -2.56 13.00
CA ILE A 259 -51.21 -3.71 13.78
C ILE A 259 -50.21 -4.91 13.84
N ARG A 260 -49.94 -5.30 15.10
CA ARG A 260 -49.61 -6.57 15.81
C ARG A 260 -48.80 -7.76 15.24
N LYS A 261 -47.91 -8.20 16.15
CA LYS A 261 -47.22 -9.49 16.42
C LYS A 261 -48.04 -10.78 16.26
N SER A 262 -47.34 -11.88 15.95
CA SER A 262 -47.38 -13.14 16.73
C SER A 262 -46.15 -14.03 16.50
N LEU A 263 -45.59 -14.54 17.60
CA LEU A 263 -44.63 -15.64 17.70
C LEU A 263 -45.37 -16.99 17.61
N SER A 264 -44.69 -18.04 17.10
CA SER A 264 -44.78 -19.39 17.67
C SER A 264 -43.69 -20.31 17.09
N ASP A 265 -42.92 -20.91 17.99
CA ASP A 265 -42.10 -22.11 17.80
C ASP A 265 -42.95 -23.31 17.34
N ASN A 266 -42.35 -24.23 16.57
CA ASN A 266 -42.33 -25.65 16.92
C ASN A 266 -41.48 -26.49 15.95
N THR A 267 -40.66 -27.32 16.58
CA THR A 267 -39.95 -28.51 16.10
C THR A 267 -40.90 -29.63 15.67
N ALA A 268 -40.53 -30.41 14.64
CA ALA A 268 -40.37 -31.88 14.70
C ALA A 268 -40.27 -32.55 13.31
N CYS A 269 -39.40 -33.55 13.27
CA CYS A 269 -39.02 -34.48 12.21
C CYS A 269 -40.17 -35.29 11.58
N LEU A 270 -39.93 -35.90 10.40
CA LEU A 270 -40.19 -37.32 10.11
C LEU A 270 -39.70 -37.77 8.70
N ALA A 271 -38.81 -38.78 8.71
CA ALA A 271 -38.76 -40.01 7.90
C ALA A 271 -38.68 -40.03 6.34
N ALA A 272 -37.47 -40.40 5.87
CA ALA A 272 -37.07 -41.44 4.90
C ALA A 272 -38.09 -42.11 3.93
N LYS A 273 -37.63 -42.31 2.66
CA LYS A 273 -37.57 -43.64 1.99
C LYS A 273 -36.85 -43.59 0.63
N SER A 274 -35.95 -44.55 0.43
CA SER A 274 -35.35 -45.00 -0.84
C SER A 274 -36.33 -45.84 -1.67
N PRO A 275 -36.03 -46.14 -2.94
CA PRO A 275 -35.80 -47.55 -3.31
C PRO A 275 -34.78 -47.82 -4.44
N SER A 276 -34.33 -49.07 -4.51
CA SER A 276 -33.62 -49.78 -5.59
C SER A 276 -34.24 -51.20 -5.70
N PRO A 277 -33.89 -52.15 -6.62
CA PRO A 277 -33.07 -52.13 -7.85
C PRO A 277 -33.65 -52.95 -9.08
N ALA A 278 -32.86 -52.99 -10.17
CA ALA A 278 -32.54 -54.12 -11.09
C ALA A 278 -33.34 -54.40 -12.39
N GLY A 279 -32.58 -54.52 -13.50
CA GLY A 279 -32.91 -55.21 -14.77
C GLY A 279 -32.11 -54.75 -16.01
N SER A 280 -31.05 -55.49 -16.39
CA SER A 280 -30.13 -55.37 -17.57
C SER A 280 -30.73 -56.01 -18.88
N PRO A 281 -30.09 -56.10 -20.10
CA PRO A 281 -28.64 -56.12 -20.44
C PRO A 281 -28.14 -55.53 -21.82
N HIS A 282 -26.81 -55.70 -22.06
CA HIS A 282 -25.98 -55.58 -23.30
C HIS A 282 -25.39 -54.17 -23.62
N ASP A 283 -24.13 -53.93 -24.02
CA ASP A 283 -22.94 -54.72 -24.41
C ASP A 283 -21.70 -53.77 -24.44
N GLY A 284 -20.46 -54.30 -24.46
CA GLY A 284 -19.28 -53.63 -25.06
C GLY A 284 -18.18 -53.04 -24.15
N SER A 285 -17.01 -53.67 -24.18
CA SER A 285 -15.73 -53.38 -23.51
C SER A 285 -14.95 -52.17 -24.06
N ASP A 286 -14.16 -51.48 -23.24
CA ASP A 286 -12.70 -51.66 -23.11
C ASP A 286 -11.99 -50.50 -22.37
N ASP A 287 -10.97 -50.92 -21.63
CA ASP A 287 -9.94 -50.21 -20.85
C ASP A 287 -9.12 -49.23 -21.72
N PHE A 288 -8.46 -48.20 -21.15
CA PHE A 288 -7.07 -47.81 -21.48
C PHE A 288 -6.57 -46.53 -20.76
N SER A 289 -5.26 -46.58 -20.51
CA SER A 289 -4.40 -45.87 -19.59
C SER A 289 -3.97 -44.44 -19.95
N TYR A 290 -3.55 -43.74 -18.89
CA TYR A 290 -2.42 -42.82 -18.77
C TYR A 290 -1.40 -42.91 -19.93
N PHE A 291 -1.14 -41.80 -20.63
CA PHE A 291 0.00 -41.66 -21.54
C PHE A 291 0.72 -40.32 -21.36
N ASP A 292 2.01 -40.49 -21.05
CA ASP A 292 3.15 -39.60 -21.25
C ASP A 292 3.39 -39.43 -22.76
N ASP A 293 3.73 -38.23 -23.23
CA ASP A 293 4.31 -38.07 -24.57
C ASP A 293 5.30 -36.89 -24.61
N ARG A 294 6.58 -37.28 -24.62
CA ARG A 294 7.71 -36.51 -25.15
C ARG A 294 7.77 -36.70 -26.67
N ASP A 295 8.22 -35.64 -27.33
CA ASP A 295 8.93 -35.62 -28.62
C ASP A 295 8.23 -36.21 -29.86
N ILE A 296 7.77 -35.33 -30.76
CA ILE A 296 7.94 -35.43 -32.23
C ILE A 296 7.75 -34.02 -32.80
N TYR A 297 8.79 -33.46 -33.41
CA TYR A 297 8.80 -32.96 -34.80
C TYR A 297 10.22 -32.46 -35.12
N ALA A 298 10.97 -33.33 -35.78
CA ALA A 298 12.13 -32.95 -36.56
C ALA A 298 11.87 -33.35 -38.01
N SER A 299 11.72 -32.36 -38.90
CA SER A 299 12.08 -32.44 -40.32
C SER A 299 11.84 -31.10 -41.00
N ASP A 300 12.91 -30.38 -41.30
CA ASP A 300 13.27 -29.98 -42.67
C ASP A 300 14.21 -28.77 -42.64
N LEU A 301 15.47 -29.00 -43.03
CA LEU A 301 16.20 -28.26 -44.08
C LEU A 301 17.67 -28.68 -44.07
N ALA A 302 18.07 -29.33 -45.15
CA ALA A 302 19.45 -29.70 -45.48
C ALA A 302 20.18 -28.57 -46.24
N HIS A 303 21.51 -28.74 -46.36
CA HIS A 303 22.56 -27.95 -47.04
C HIS A 303 23.34 -27.02 -46.08
N ASP A 304 24.66 -27.06 -45.94
CA ASP A 304 25.77 -27.62 -46.72
C ASP A 304 26.97 -27.86 -45.77
N ARG A 305 27.69 -28.98 -45.95
CA ARG A 305 28.92 -29.31 -45.22
C ARG A 305 30.11 -29.17 -46.17
N SER A 306 30.90 -28.11 -46.05
CA SER A 306 32.34 -28.20 -46.32
C SER A 306 33.15 -27.07 -45.67
N LYS A 307 34.01 -27.44 -44.71
CA LYS A 307 35.35 -26.87 -44.35
C LYS A 307 35.63 -27.00 -42.84
N LYS A 308 36.54 -27.90 -42.49
CA LYS A 308 37.43 -27.80 -41.30
C LYS A 308 38.82 -27.34 -41.83
N PRO A 309 39.82 -26.92 -41.01
CA PRO A 309 39.89 -26.78 -39.54
C PRO A 309 40.53 -25.45 -39.07
N LYS A 310 40.58 -25.19 -37.75
CA LYS A 310 41.84 -24.85 -37.03
C LYS A 310 41.63 -24.81 -35.52
N THR A 311 42.49 -25.55 -34.84
CA THR A 311 42.61 -25.68 -33.39
C THR A 311 43.16 -24.38 -32.77
N SER A 312 42.46 -23.81 -31.79
CA SER A 312 43.06 -22.88 -30.83
C SER A 312 42.79 -23.40 -29.43
N LYS A 313 43.87 -23.59 -28.67
CA LYS A 313 43.87 -24.03 -27.28
C LYS A 313 43.25 -22.94 -26.42
N TYR A 314 42.00 -23.11 -25.98
CA TYR A 314 41.44 -22.30 -24.91
C TYR A 314 41.98 -22.78 -23.57
N HIS A 315 42.63 -21.87 -22.85
CA HIS A 315 42.96 -22.05 -21.44
C HIS A 315 41.69 -22.30 -20.64
N LYS A 316 41.73 -23.35 -19.83
CA LYS A 316 40.69 -23.79 -18.90
C LYS A 316 40.70 -22.84 -17.70
N GLY A 317 40.06 -21.68 -17.83
CA GLY A 317 39.61 -20.90 -16.68
C GLY A 317 38.27 -21.44 -16.22
N MET A 318 38.19 -21.94 -14.99
CA MET A 318 36.91 -22.30 -14.36
C MET A 318 36.00 -21.06 -14.36
N PRO A 319 34.75 -21.14 -14.85
CA PRO A 319 33.75 -20.16 -14.47
C PRO A 319 33.33 -20.47 -13.03
N SER A 320 33.57 -19.52 -12.13
CA SER A 320 32.87 -19.45 -10.86
C SER A 320 31.38 -19.36 -11.17
N GLN A 321 30.63 -20.42 -10.80
CA GLN A 321 29.18 -20.43 -10.89
C GLN A 321 28.60 -19.53 -9.79
N ASP A 322 28.65 -18.23 -9.98
CA ASP A 322 27.62 -17.34 -9.45
C ASP A 322 26.50 -17.39 -10.49
N GLN A 323 25.60 -18.38 -10.36
CA GLN A 323 24.35 -18.34 -11.09
C GLN A 323 23.60 -17.10 -10.62
N ASP A 324 23.47 -16.13 -11.51
CA ASP A 324 22.71 -14.89 -11.37
C ASP A 324 21.25 -15.27 -11.05
N THR A 325 20.95 -15.47 -9.77
CA THR A 325 19.60 -15.78 -9.32
C THR A 325 18.80 -14.50 -9.40
N ASP A 326 17.72 -14.50 -10.21
CA ASP A 326 16.74 -13.40 -10.24
C ASP A 326 16.43 -12.97 -8.79
N LEU A 327 16.77 -11.73 -8.45
CA LEU A 327 16.45 -11.09 -7.18
C LEU A 327 14.93 -10.84 -7.13
N VAL A 328 14.17 -11.90 -6.81
CA VAL A 328 12.71 -11.83 -6.66
C VAL A 328 12.37 -10.88 -5.51
N THR A 329 11.98 -9.65 -5.85
CA THR A 329 11.68 -8.53 -4.94
C THR A 329 10.19 -8.17 -4.97
N ASP A 330 9.34 -9.14 -5.30
CA ASP A 330 8.08 -8.82 -5.94
C ASP A 330 6.98 -8.39 -4.97
N THR A 331 6.31 -7.32 -5.36
CA THR A 331 4.93 -7.00 -4.96
C THR A 331 4.04 -7.35 -6.15
N ILE A 332 2.91 -8.01 -5.89
CA ILE A 332 1.88 -8.25 -6.91
C ILE A 332 0.81 -7.17 -6.83
N GLY A 333 0.17 -6.88 -7.97
CA GLY A 333 -0.81 -5.81 -8.09
C GLY A 333 -1.85 -6.09 -9.15
N ALA A 334 -3.04 -5.51 -8.97
CA ALA A 334 -4.09 -5.52 -9.98
C ALA A 334 -4.88 -4.22 -9.96
N ILE A 335 -5.31 -3.81 -11.15
CA ILE A 335 -6.23 -2.68 -11.37
C ILE A 335 -7.39 -3.20 -12.22
N ALA A 336 -8.62 -2.86 -11.84
CA ALA A 336 -9.82 -3.24 -12.58
C ALA A 336 -10.77 -2.06 -12.75
N ILE A 337 -11.54 -2.08 -13.83
CA ILE A 337 -12.65 -1.18 -14.08
C ILE A 337 -13.89 -2.05 -14.30
N ASP A 338 -14.98 -1.76 -13.58
CA ASP A 338 -16.23 -2.50 -13.71
C ASP A 338 -17.18 -1.95 -14.78
N LEU A 339 -18.33 -2.61 -14.93
CA LEU A 339 -19.36 -2.24 -15.93
C LEU A 339 -19.97 -0.86 -15.69
N ASN A 340 -19.84 -0.31 -14.47
CA ASN A 340 -20.31 1.03 -14.14
C ASN A 340 -19.22 2.09 -14.37
N GLY A 341 -18.04 1.69 -14.83
CA GLY A 341 -16.89 2.59 -15.00
C GLY A 341 -16.12 2.88 -13.72
N ASN A 342 -16.43 2.19 -12.61
CA ASN A 342 -15.72 2.39 -11.35
C ASN A 342 -14.35 1.71 -11.42
N ILE A 343 -13.30 2.44 -11.08
CA ILE A 343 -11.92 1.92 -11.01
C ILE A 343 -11.57 1.45 -9.59
N ALA A 344 -10.84 0.35 -9.47
CA ALA A 344 -10.28 -0.08 -8.19
C ALA A 344 -8.88 -0.65 -8.41
N ALA A 345 -8.07 -0.61 -7.36
CA ALA A 345 -6.72 -1.15 -7.38
C ALA A 345 -6.36 -1.83 -6.06
N GLY A 346 -5.42 -2.76 -6.12
CA GLY A 346 -4.91 -3.42 -4.94
C GLY A 346 -3.50 -3.97 -5.16
N SER A 347 -2.82 -4.24 -4.05
CA SER A 347 -1.50 -4.88 -4.03
C SER A 347 -1.33 -5.78 -2.82
N SER A 348 -0.41 -6.74 -2.95
CA SER A 348 -0.05 -7.68 -1.89
C SER A 348 1.45 -8.05 -1.98
N SER A 349 2.10 -8.23 -0.84
CA SER A 349 3.51 -8.63 -0.77
C SER A 349 3.84 -9.36 0.55
N GLY A 350 4.79 -10.28 0.49
CA GLY A 350 5.48 -10.85 1.66
C GLY A 350 6.58 -9.92 2.19
N GLY A 351 6.94 -8.87 1.46
CA GLY A 351 8.03 -7.95 1.80
C GLY A 351 9.42 -8.51 1.49
N ILE A 352 10.44 -7.81 1.96
CA ILE A 352 11.83 -8.27 1.84
C ILE A 352 12.04 -9.48 2.76
N GLY A 353 12.79 -10.49 2.33
CA GLY A 353 13.10 -11.58 3.25
C GLY A 353 14.25 -11.22 4.19
N MET A 354 14.36 -12.00 5.27
CA MET A 354 15.11 -11.62 6.47
C MET A 354 14.69 -10.27 7.04
N LYS A 355 13.47 -9.78 6.73
CA LYS A 355 12.95 -8.57 7.38
C LYS A 355 12.82 -8.78 8.87
N HIS A 356 12.95 -7.70 9.63
CA HIS A 356 12.55 -7.70 11.03
C HIS A 356 11.06 -8.00 11.16
N ARG A 357 10.70 -8.80 12.16
CA ARG A 357 9.30 -9.10 12.47
C ARG A 357 8.52 -7.81 12.70
N GLY A 358 7.34 -7.69 12.11
CA GLY A 358 6.53 -6.48 12.19
C GLY A 358 6.94 -5.36 11.22
N ARG A 359 7.93 -5.57 10.33
CA ARG A 359 8.25 -4.61 9.26
C ARG A 359 7.10 -4.59 8.25
N ILE A 360 6.55 -3.40 8.05
CA ILE A 360 5.47 -3.13 7.09
C ILE A 360 6.06 -2.49 5.83
N GLY A 361 5.72 -3.03 4.68
CA GLY A 361 6.10 -2.52 3.37
C GLY A 361 5.01 -1.69 2.67
N PRO A 362 5.32 -1.17 1.47
CA PRO A 362 4.39 -0.39 0.64
C PRO A 362 3.02 -1.01 0.41
N ALA A 363 2.94 -2.34 0.31
CA ALA A 363 1.71 -3.03 -0.03
C ALA A 363 0.62 -2.88 1.04
N ALA A 364 0.96 -2.51 2.29
CA ALA A 364 -0.01 -2.18 3.34
C ALA A 364 -0.28 -0.66 3.46
N LEU A 365 0.44 0.17 2.71
CA LEU A 365 0.41 1.62 2.84
C LEU A 365 -0.30 2.25 1.65
N VAL A 366 -1.53 2.74 1.91
CA VAL A 366 -2.36 3.46 0.94
C VAL A 366 -1.61 4.70 0.44
N GLY A 367 -1.65 4.94 -0.87
CA GLY A 367 -0.91 6.01 -1.54
C GLY A 367 0.56 5.69 -1.80
N ILE A 368 1.14 4.68 -1.16
CA ILE A 368 2.52 4.27 -1.39
C ILE A 368 2.55 3.08 -2.36
N GLY A 369 1.96 1.95 -1.99
CA GLY A 369 1.92 0.73 -2.83
C GLY A 369 0.76 0.70 -3.83
N THR A 370 -0.37 1.29 -3.45
CA THR A 370 -1.59 1.38 -4.27
C THR A 370 -2.26 2.73 -4.07
N ALA A 371 -2.69 3.37 -5.15
CA ALA A 371 -3.44 4.63 -5.12
C ALA A 371 -4.57 4.63 -6.16
N VAL A 372 -5.65 5.31 -5.83
CA VAL A 372 -6.74 5.65 -6.76
C VAL A 372 -7.05 7.15 -6.58
N VAL A 373 -6.98 7.89 -7.67
CA VAL A 373 -7.52 9.24 -7.80
C VAL A 373 -8.95 9.10 -8.32
N PRO A 374 -9.97 9.41 -7.49
CA PRO A 374 -11.37 9.22 -7.85
C PRO A 374 -11.82 10.18 -8.95
N GLU A 375 -12.92 9.83 -9.60
CA GLU A 375 -13.63 10.73 -10.51
C GLU A 375 -14.28 11.88 -9.72
N ASP A 376 -14.03 13.12 -10.14
CA ASP A 376 -14.70 14.29 -9.58
C ASP A 376 -16.09 14.43 -10.25
N PRO A 377 -17.19 14.55 -9.49
CA PRO A 377 -18.53 14.74 -10.05
C PRO A 377 -18.67 15.95 -10.99
N GLU A 378 -17.83 16.97 -10.81
CA GLU A 378 -17.81 18.18 -11.64
C GLU A 378 -16.80 18.09 -12.81
N ASP A 379 -16.03 16.99 -12.92
CA ASP A 379 -15.16 16.76 -14.07
C ASP A 379 -15.96 16.20 -15.24
N ASP A 380 -16.23 17.06 -16.23
CA ASP A 380 -16.86 16.68 -17.49
C ASP A 380 -16.12 15.55 -18.21
N ASN A 381 -14.80 15.39 -18.02
CA ASN A 381 -14.02 14.33 -18.66
C ASN A 381 -14.19 12.97 -17.95
N GLY A 382 -14.76 12.96 -16.74
CA GLY A 382 -14.94 11.77 -15.93
C GLY A 382 -13.64 11.02 -15.68
N THR A 383 -12.55 11.76 -15.44
CA THR A 383 -11.21 11.23 -15.31
C THR A 383 -11.06 10.48 -13.99
N SER A 384 -10.48 9.29 -14.03
CA SER A 384 -10.00 8.60 -12.82
C SER A 384 -8.70 7.87 -13.15
N VAL A 385 -7.83 7.76 -12.15
CA VAL A 385 -6.52 7.11 -12.32
C VAL A 385 -6.27 6.18 -11.16
N ALA A 386 -5.77 4.98 -11.44
CA ALA A 386 -5.24 4.10 -10.41
C ALA A 386 -3.80 3.74 -10.73
N ALA A 387 -2.98 3.57 -9.70
CA ALA A 387 -1.59 3.16 -9.82
C ALA A 387 -1.22 2.13 -8.75
N VAL A 388 -0.42 1.15 -9.14
CA VAL A 388 0.15 0.14 -8.26
C VAL A 388 1.65 0.05 -8.53
N THR A 389 2.45 -0.01 -7.47
CA THR A 389 3.91 0.02 -7.56
C THR A 389 4.54 -1.18 -6.87
N SER A 390 5.73 -1.55 -7.33
CA SER A 390 6.59 -2.60 -6.80
C SER A 390 8.04 -2.11 -6.81
N GLY A 391 8.88 -2.59 -5.91
CA GLY A 391 10.30 -2.21 -5.84
C GLY A 391 10.80 -2.01 -4.42
N THR A 392 11.80 -1.15 -4.25
CA THR A 392 12.44 -0.89 -2.96
C THR A 392 11.51 -0.12 -2.03
N GLY A 393 10.94 -0.83 -1.06
CA GLY A 393 9.81 -0.31 -0.29
C GLY A 393 10.09 0.95 0.51
N GLU A 394 11.27 1.06 1.12
CA GLU A 394 11.67 2.23 1.90
C GLU A 394 11.75 3.50 1.02
N HIS A 395 12.22 3.35 -0.22
CA HIS A 395 12.26 4.45 -1.18
C HIS A 395 10.86 4.83 -1.66
N MET A 396 10.02 3.84 -1.95
CA MET A 396 8.64 4.06 -2.40
C MET A 396 7.83 4.81 -1.34
N ALA A 397 7.99 4.43 -0.07
CA ALA A 397 7.36 5.11 1.06
C ALA A 397 7.82 6.56 1.18
N THR A 398 9.12 6.79 1.01
CA THR A 398 9.72 8.13 1.06
C THR A 398 9.19 9.06 -0.03
N SER A 399 8.89 8.52 -1.23
CA SER A 399 8.44 9.31 -2.38
C SER A 399 6.93 9.34 -2.58
N LEU A 400 6.14 8.64 -1.75
CA LEU A 400 4.70 8.40 -1.97
C LEU A 400 4.41 7.89 -3.39
N ALA A 401 5.15 6.87 -3.82
CA ALA A 401 5.31 6.50 -5.23
C ALA A 401 3.98 6.35 -6.01
N SER A 402 3.03 5.53 -5.53
CA SER A 402 1.78 5.28 -6.27
C SER A 402 0.90 6.53 -6.37
N ALA A 403 0.72 7.27 -5.27
CA ALA A 403 -0.06 8.49 -5.25
C ALA A 403 0.56 9.53 -6.19
N LYS A 404 1.89 9.69 -6.15
CA LYS A 404 2.58 10.64 -7.02
C LYS A 404 2.38 10.29 -8.49
N CYS A 405 2.55 9.02 -8.88
CA CYS A 405 2.32 8.56 -10.25
C CYS A 405 0.88 8.80 -10.69
N ALA A 406 -0.09 8.43 -9.86
CA ALA A 406 -1.50 8.61 -10.17
C ALA A 406 -1.88 10.09 -10.33
N GLU A 407 -1.40 10.97 -9.45
CA GLU A 407 -1.58 12.42 -9.55
C GLU A 407 -0.94 13.00 -10.81
N ARG A 408 0.29 12.58 -11.16
CA ARG A 408 0.95 13.04 -12.39
C ARG A 408 0.08 12.73 -13.61
N LEU A 409 -0.35 11.48 -13.76
CA LEU A 409 -1.19 11.03 -14.88
C LEU A 409 -2.57 11.69 -14.89
N PHE A 410 -3.17 11.91 -13.73
CA PHE A 410 -4.46 12.57 -13.60
C PHE A 410 -4.39 14.02 -14.07
N TYR A 411 -3.40 14.78 -13.58
CA TYR A 411 -3.25 16.20 -13.92
C TYR A 411 -2.50 16.44 -15.24
N GLY A 412 -1.90 15.42 -15.85
CA GLY A 412 -1.01 15.60 -17.01
C GLY A 412 0.18 16.49 -16.67
N THR A 413 0.87 16.19 -15.57
CA THR A 413 2.02 17.00 -15.11
C THR A 413 3.25 16.17 -14.84
N ARG A 414 4.42 16.81 -14.85
CA ARG A 414 5.67 16.26 -14.34
C ARG A 414 6.38 17.23 -13.40
N ARG A 415 7.43 16.76 -12.72
CA ARG A 415 8.26 17.60 -11.86
C ARG A 415 9.14 18.53 -12.71
N GLY A 416 8.97 19.82 -12.52
CA GLY A 416 9.77 20.88 -13.12
C GLY A 416 10.83 21.45 -12.18
N PRO A 417 11.58 22.46 -12.65
CA PRO A 417 12.59 23.15 -11.85
C PRO A 417 12.03 23.68 -10.53
N GLY A 418 12.80 23.53 -9.45
CA GLY A 418 12.36 23.93 -8.10
C GLY A 418 11.23 23.07 -7.51
N GLY A 419 10.84 21.97 -8.16
CA GLY A 419 9.78 21.07 -7.70
C GLY A 419 8.37 21.51 -8.10
N LEU A 420 8.23 22.51 -8.96
CA LEU A 420 6.94 22.94 -9.49
C LEU A 420 6.33 21.85 -10.40
N SER A 421 5.01 21.70 -10.38
CA SER A 421 4.32 20.88 -11.37
C SER A 421 4.19 21.65 -12.68
N ILE A 422 4.69 21.06 -13.76
CA ILE A 422 4.60 21.61 -15.11
C ILE A 422 3.78 20.67 -15.98
N GLU A 423 3.02 21.23 -16.90
CA GLU A 423 2.19 20.48 -17.84
C GLU A 423 3.05 19.58 -18.73
N GLU A 424 2.60 18.33 -18.91
CA GLU A 424 3.19 17.33 -19.78
C GLU A 424 2.06 16.59 -20.50
N LEU A 425 1.95 16.85 -21.80
CA LEU A 425 0.89 16.28 -22.63
C LEU A 425 1.23 14.87 -23.11
N ASP A 426 2.51 14.51 -23.11
CA ASP A 426 2.96 13.17 -23.48
C ASP A 426 3.07 12.28 -22.23
N GLU A 427 2.07 11.43 -22.05
CA GLU A 427 2.01 10.50 -20.93
C GLU A 427 3.19 9.51 -20.91
N HIS A 428 3.84 9.26 -22.05
CA HIS A 428 5.05 8.44 -22.10
C HIS A 428 6.22 9.13 -21.38
N ASN A 429 6.45 10.42 -21.68
CA ASN A 429 7.47 11.23 -21.02
C ASN A 429 7.14 11.48 -19.55
N LEU A 430 5.85 11.60 -19.23
CA LEU A 430 5.38 11.72 -17.86
C LEU A 430 5.74 10.50 -17.02
N MET A 431 5.54 9.29 -17.55
CA MET A 431 5.90 8.05 -16.86
C MET A 431 7.42 7.91 -16.66
N GLU A 432 8.21 8.34 -17.64
CA GLU A 432 9.68 8.40 -17.51
C GLU A 432 10.12 9.41 -16.46
N ALA A 433 9.57 10.63 -16.52
CA ALA A 433 9.86 11.72 -15.59
C ALA A 433 9.43 11.36 -14.15
N PHE A 434 8.35 10.60 -13.97
CA PHE A 434 7.97 10.08 -12.66
C PHE A 434 9.11 9.23 -12.06
N ILE A 435 9.69 8.31 -12.83
CA ILE A 435 10.78 7.45 -12.33
C ILE A 435 12.06 8.26 -12.10
N LEU A 436 12.44 9.12 -13.05
CA LEU A 436 13.71 9.85 -12.99
C LEU A 436 13.67 11.03 -12.00
N ASP A 437 12.61 11.85 -12.03
CA ASP A 437 12.58 13.12 -11.31
C ASP A 437 11.82 13.04 -9.98
N ASP A 438 10.68 12.36 -9.95
CA ASP A 438 9.88 12.21 -8.73
C ASP A 438 10.46 11.13 -7.81
N PHE A 439 10.88 9.98 -8.35
CA PHE A 439 11.39 8.86 -7.57
C PHE A 439 12.93 8.90 -7.40
N MET A 440 13.72 8.78 -8.47
CA MET A 440 15.20 8.79 -8.39
C MET A 440 15.77 10.13 -7.96
N GLY A 441 15.19 11.22 -8.43
CA GLY A 441 15.56 12.57 -8.06
C GLY A 441 15.15 12.95 -6.63
N HIS A 442 14.37 12.11 -5.93
CA HIS A 442 13.89 12.42 -4.59
C HIS A 442 15.05 12.60 -3.61
N PRO A 443 15.10 13.66 -2.77
CA PRO A 443 16.20 13.89 -1.84
C PRO A 443 16.50 12.74 -0.87
N GLY A 444 15.48 11.98 -0.50
CA GLY A 444 15.61 10.80 0.37
C GLY A 444 15.92 9.49 -0.36
N VAL A 445 15.98 9.50 -1.70
CA VAL A 445 16.31 8.32 -2.53
C VAL A 445 17.66 8.54 -3.23
N ARG A 446 17.89 9.75 -3.76
CA ARG A 446 19.17 10.13 -4.33
C ARG A 446 20.27 9.96 -3.28
N ASN A 447 21.37 9.33 -3.68
CA ASN A 447 22.54 9.03 -2.83
C ASN A 447 22.30 8.01 -1.69
N GLN A 448 21.19 7.26 -1.71
CA GLN A 448 21.05 6.12 -0.80
C GLN A 448 21.93 4.95 -1.23
N PRO A 449 22.44 4.14 -0.27
CA PRO A 449 23.29 2.99 -0.58
C PRO A 449 22.49 1.84 -1.21
N SER A 450 21.17 1.80 -1.01
CA SER A 450 20.32 0.77 -1.59
C SER A 450 19.87 1.15 -3.00
N THR A 451 19.61 0.15 -3.85
CA THR A 451 19.16 0.38 -5.23
C THR A 451 17.79 1.05 -5.23
N GLY A 452 17.70 2.21 -5.87
CA GLY A 452 16.46 2.91 -6.16
C GLY A 452 15.63 2.26 -7.26
N ALA A 453 15.28 0.98 -7.13
CA ALA A 453 14.50 0.30 -8.17
C ALA A 453 12.99 0.42 -7.91
N ILE A 454 12.23 0.67 -8.97
CA ILE A 454 10.76 0.72 -8.98
C ILE A 454 10.20 0.19 -10.31
N GLY A 455 9.06 -0.47 -10.22
CA GLY A 455 8.12 -0.67 -11.30
C GLY A 455 6.76 -0.10 -10.92
N VAL A 456 6.08 0.50 -11.88
CA VAL A 456 4.73 1.05 -11.72
C VAL A 456 3.87 0.56 -12.87
N MET A 457 2.63 0.19 -12.54
CA MET A 457 1.55 0.03 -13.49
C MET A 457 0.44 1.01 -13.13
N ALA A 458 -0.16 1.64 -14.12
CA ALA A 458 -1.24 2.60 -13.92
C ALA A 458 -2.31 2.45 -14.99
N VAL A 459 -3.55 2.79 -14.62
CA VAL A 459 -4.67 2.87 -15.56
C VAL A 459 -5.30 4.24 -15.40
N LYS A 460 -5.45 4.95 -16.52
CA LYS A 460 -6.24 6.16 -16.65
C LYS A 460 -7.52 5.84 -17.41
N LYS A 461 -8.66 6.20 -16.84
CA LYS A 461 -9.97 6.16 -17.50
C LYS A 461 -10.45 7.58 -17.66
N ASP A 462 -10.90 7.91 -18.85
CA ASP A 462 -11.61 9.15 -19.14
C ASP A 462 -12.67 8.89 -20.23
N ARG A 463 -13.36 9.94 -20.67
CA ARG A 463 -14.34 9.87 -21.76
C ARG A 463 -13.76 9.36 -23.10
N THR A 464 -12.47 9.49 -23.32
CA THR A 464 -11.81 9.11 -24.58
C THR A 464 -11.36 7.65 -24.63
N GLY A 465 -11.29 7.00 -23.48
CA GLY A 465 -11.02 5.58 -23.36
C GLY A 465 -10.39 5.16 -22.03
N ILE A 466 -9.89 3.93 -22.01
CA ILE A 466 -9.12 3.34 -20.91
C ILE A 466 -7.70 3.15 -21.41
N TYR A 467 -6.74 3.65 -20.65
CA TYR A 467 -5.34 3.66 -21.00
C TYR A 467 -4.54 2.98 -19.90
N PHE A 468 -3.85 1.90 -20.27
CA PHE A 468 -2.95 1.17 -19.40
C PHE A 468 -1.51 1.63 -19.67
N TYR A 469 -0.80 2.03 -18.62
CA TYR A 469 0.59 2.47 -18.63
C TYR A 469 1.43 1.60 -17.72
N PHE A 470 2.69 1.43 -18.07
CA PHE A 470 3.69 0.90 -17.15
C PHE A 470 5.03 1.58 -17.38
N ALA A 471 5.83 1.65 -16.33
CA ALA A 471 7.23 2.06 -16.40
C ALA A 471 8.04 1.38 -15.29
N HIS A 472 9.31 1.08 -15.53
CA HIS A 472 10.21 0.53 -14.52
C HIS A 472 11.67 0.82 -14.83
N ASN A 473 12.49 0.87 -13.78
CA ASN A 473 13.96 0.82 -13.86
C ASN A 473 14.53 -0.45 -13.19
N THR A 474 13.68 -1.42 -12.89
CA THR A 474 14.07 -2.80 -12.51
C THR A 474 14.54 -3.57 -13.74
N ASP A 475 15.32 -4.64 -13.54
CA ASP A 475 15.81 -5.50 -14.62
C ASP A 475 14.68 -6.08 -15.48
N SER A 476 13.59 -6.47 -14.82
CA SER A 476 12.37 -6.92 -15.49
C SER A 476 11.10 -6.54 -14.74
N PHE A 477 9.97 -6.56 -15.45
CA PHE A 477 8.65 -6.31 -14.90
C PHE A 477 7.58 -7.09 -15.67
N ALA A 478 6.93 -8.04 -15.00
CA ALA A 478 5.91 -8.91 -15.59
C ALA A 478 4.53 -8.24 -15.55
N LEU A 479 3.84 -8.23 -16.69
CA LEU A 479 2.58 -7.53 -16.87
C LEU A 479 1.57 -8.39 -17.64
N ALA A 480 0.31 -8.24 -17.28
CA ALA A 480 -0.80 -8.80 -18.03
C ALA A 480 -1.96 -7.81 -18.07
N SER A 481 -2.61 -7.69 -19.22
CA SER A 481 -3.81 -6.86 -19.39
C SER A 481 -4.80 -7.55 -20.31
N MET A 482 -6.08 -7.31 -20.08
CA MET A 482 -7.16 -7.88 -20.89
C MET A 482 -8.31 -6.87 -20.90
N SER A 483 -9.14 -6.88 -21.92
CA SER A 483 -10.46 -6.23 -21.93
C SER A 483 -11.59 -7.29 -21.96
N THR A 484 -12.84 -6.88 -21.76
CA THR A 484 -14.00 -7.76 -21.96
C THR A 484 -14.31 -8.00 -23.44
N THR A 485 -13.78 -7.20 -24.36
CA THR A 485 -13.93 -7.42 -25.81
C THR A 485 -12.89 -8.40 -26.35
N GLU A 486 -11.83 -8.65 -25.59
CA GLU A 486 -10.75 -9.56 -25.98
C GLU A 486 -11.02 -11.02 -25.60
N ARG A 487 -10.55 -11.92 -26.46
CA ARG A 487 -10.61 -13.37 -26.24
C ARG A 487 -9.58 -13.83 -25.22
N ASP A 488 -8.35 -13.36 -25.38
CA ASP A 488 -7.17 -13.80 -24.63
C ASP A 488 -6.44 -12.60 -24.00
N PRO A 489 -5.82 -12.75 -22.82
CA PRO A 489 -5.04 -11.69 -22.21
C PRO A 489 -3.75 -11.42 -22.98
N ALA A 490 -3.30 -10.17 -23.00
CA ALA A 490 -1.96 -9.80 -23.45
C ALA A 490 -1.00 -9.84 -22.26
N CYS A 491 0.04 -10.67 -22.36
CA CYS A 491 1.07 -10.82 -21.33
C CYS A 491 2.43 -10.36 -21.87
N VAL A 492 3.18 -9.62 -21.06
CA VAL A 492 4.49 -9.06 -21.43
C VAL A 492 5.44 -9.24 -20.25
N MET A 493 6.64 -9.75 -20.54
CA MET A 493 7.79 -9.65 -19.63
C MET A 493 8.64 -8.47 -20.12
N SER A 494 8.45 -7.30 -19.52
CA SER A 494 9.23 -6.12 -19.86
C SER A 494 10.64 -6.24 -19.27
N ARG A 495 11.66 -5.81 -20.00
CA ARG A 495 13.07 -5.87 -19.58
C ARG A 495 13.74 -4.53 -19.80
N LEU A 496 14.65 -4.15 -18.90
CA LEU A 496 15.45 -2.94 -19.05
C LEU A 496 16.40 -3.10 -20.24
N GLY A 497 16.24 -2.26 -21.26
CA GLY A 497 17.09 -2.29 -22.46
C GLY A 497 18.52 -1.83 -22.17
N GLU A 498 19.50 -2.36 -22.91
CA GLU A 498 20.91 -1.96 -22.79
C GLU A 498 21.07 -0.42 -22.93
N GLY A 499 21.71 0.20 -21.94
CA GLY A 499 21.97 1.64 -21.91
C GLY A 499 20.75 2.53 -21.57
N ARG A 500 19.57 1.95 -21.32
CA ARG A 500 18.40 2.71 -20.88
C ARG A 500 18.33 2.82 -19.36
N GLN A 501 17.89 3.97 -18.86
CA GLN A 501 17.64 4.17 -17.43
C GLN A 501 16.22 3.73 -17.03
N VAL A 502 15.27 3.79 -17.96
CA VAL A 502 13.86 3.45 -17.76
C VAL A 502 13.34 2.69 -18.97
N THR A 503 12.44 1.75 -18.73
CA THR A 503 11.61 1.12 -19.76
C THR A 503 10.15 1.37 -19.45
N GLN A 504 9.39 1.82 -20.46
CA GLN A 504 7.97 2.12 -20.31
C GLN A 504 7.17 1.67 -21.54
N GLY A 505 5.88 1.51 -21.36
CA GLY A 505 4.95 1.13 -22.43
C GLY A 505 3.51 1.46 -22.08
N ALA A 506 2.65 1.37 -23.09
CA ALA A 506 1.25 1.70 -22.94
C ALA A 506 0.36 0.83 -23.83
N ARG A 507 -0.91 0.70 -23.45
CA ARG A 507 -1.96 0.05 -24.23
C ARG A 507 -3.26 0.83 -24.07
N ARG A 508 -3.90 1.16 -25.18
CA ARG A 508 -5.20 1.82 -25.21
C ARG A 508 -6.31 0.81 -25.48
N ILE A 509 -7.39 0.89 -24.70
CA ILE A 509 -8.67 0.21 -24.92
C ILE A 509 -9.70 1.31 -25.18
N ARG A 510 -10.31 1.33 -26.37
CA ARG A 510 -11.38 2.29 -26.67
C ARG A 510 -12.66 1.85 -25.96
N ILE A 511 -13.34 2.80 -25.35
CA ILE A 511 -14.73 2.62 -24.90
C ILE A 511 -15.59 2.94 -26.14
N ASP A 512 -16.39 1.98 -26.58
CA ASP A 512 -17.30 2.13 -27.72
C ASP A 512 -18.55 2.96 -27.37
#